data_AF-A0A9P4UYY6-F1
#
_entry.id   AF-A0A9P4UYY6-F1
#
_cell.length_a   1.000
_cell.length_b   1.000
_cell.length_c   1.000
_cell.angle_alpha   90.00
_cell.angle_beta   90.00
_cell.angle_gamma   90.00
#
_symmetry.space_group_name_H-M   'P 1'
#
loop_
_entity.id
_entity.type
_entity.pdbx_description
1 polymer ?
#
loop_
_entity_poly.entity_id
_entity_poly.type
_entity_poly.pdbx_seq_one_letter_code
_entity_poly.pdbx_strand_id
1 'polypeptide(L)'
;MSGPPLPILILYSHGKSPPLDPVPDLKYDLRSTPNPPKALRDVSDGRSKRIREHLLAEPKFTAMLEAVEQEVLSTMNSKIADFVASHTNDEPISAFRQDEAPQEKMVEEAGDGVVQDLIREPSTETSGSEATVLRVGCKCALGHHRSVAFVSELAARPWPKEWEVRIIHRDLAKKRAGSERSRQKASWKAKRQQSKADDDDHFLG
;
A
#
# COMPACT_ATOMS: atom_id res chain seq x y z
N MET A 1 -25.46 -19.58 2.06
CA MET A 1 -25.48 -18.17 1.63
C MET A 1 -24.16 -17.55 2.05
N SER A 2 -23.35 -17.09 1.10
CA SER A 2 -22.11 -16.35 1.42
C SER A 2 -22.52 -15.02 2.09
N GLY A 3 -21.89 -14.66 3.20
CA GLY A 3 -22.08 -13.34 3.81
C GLY A 3 -21.66 -12.21 2.86
N PRO A 4 -21.99 -10.95 3.19
CA PRO A 4 -21.53 -9.80 2.41
C PRO A 4 -20.00 -9.78 2.33
N PRO A 5 -19.42 -9.31 1.21
CA PRO A 5 -17.98 -9.24 1.06
C PRO A 5 -17.34 -8.34 2.13
N LEU A 6 -16.18 -8.74 2.64
CA LEU A 6 -15.47 -7.99 3.67
C LEU A 6 -14.98 -6.63 3.13
N PRO A 7 -15.19 -5.51 3.84
CA PRO A 7 -14.66 -4.21 3.44
C PRO A 7 -13.13 -4.21 3.35
N ILE A 8 -12.56 -3.50 2.35
CA ILE A 8 -11.12 -3.43 2.13
C ILE A 8 -10.64 -1.99 2.31
N LEU A 9 -9.75 -1.78 3.29
CA LEU A 9 -9.04 -0.51 3.51
C LEU A 9 -7.65 -0.57 2.88
N ILE A 10 -7.40 0.25 1.86
CA ILE A 10 -6.10 0.32 1.19
C ILE A 10 -5.39 1.63 1.56
N LEU A 11 -4.26 1.52 2.25
CA LEU A 11 -3.44 2.64 2.69
C LEU A 11 -2.22 2.80 1.78
N TYR A 12 -2.16 3.90 1.05
CA TYR A 12 -1.08 4.23 0.13
C TYR A 12 -0.14 5.27 0.73
N SER A 13 1.16 5.00 0.74
CA SER A 13 2.18 6.04 0.93
C SER A 13 2.82 6.41 -0.40
N HIS A 14 2.91 7.71 -0.70
CA HIS A 14 3.50 8.16 -1.95
C HIS A 14 4.17 9.54 -1.89
N GLY A 15 4.97 9.86 -2.90
CA GLY A 15 5.55 11.17 -3.19
C GLY A 15 4.61 12.05 -4.01
N LYS A 16 4.98 13.32 -4.18
CA LYS A 16 4.15 14.32 -4.89
C LYS A 16 3.77 13.92 -6.32
N SER A 17 4.67 13.25 -7.04
CA SER A 17 4.52 12.96 -8.47
C SER A 17 5.05 11.57 -8.82
N PRO A 18 4.41 10.84 -9.75
CA PRO A 18 3.11 11.13 -10.38
C PRO A 18 1.95 11.08 -9.36
N PRO A 19 0.71 11.47 -9.69
CA PRO A 19 -0.45 11.15 -8.85
C PRO A 19 -0.64 9.63 -8.72
N LEU A 20 -1.43 9.19 -7.75
CA LEU A 20 -1.85 7.79 -7.66
C LEU A 20 -2.94 7.51 -8.68
N ASP A 21 -2.85 6.33 -9.29
CA ASP A 21 -3.86 5.74 -10.16
C ASP A 21 -4.12 4.31 -9.65
N PRO A 22 -5.34 3.98 -9.17
CA PRO A 22 -6.52 4.82 -9.09
C PRO A 22 -6.40 5.97 -8.07
N VAL A 23 -7.25 6.98 -8.23
CA VAL A 23 -7.31 8.13 -7.32
C VAL A 23 -7.82 7.68 -5.94
N PRO A 24 -7.14 8.05 -4.84
CA PRO A 24 -7.62 7.77 -3.50
C PRO A 24 -8.90 8.55 -3.16
N ASP A 25 -9.77 7.94 -2.36
CA ASP A 25 -10.96 8.57 -1.80
C ASP A 25 -10.58 9.67 -0.81
N LEU A 26 -9.64 9.38 0.09
CA LEU A 26 -9.11 10.32 1.09
C LEU A 26 -7.65 10.66 0.78
N LYS A 27 -7.25 11.93 0.90
CA LYS A 27 -5.91 12.41 0.54
C LYS A 27 -5.32 13.31 1.61
N TYR A 28 -4.15 12.94 2.15
CA TYR A 28 -3.49 13.66 3.22
C TYR A 28 -2.09 14.14 2.84
N ASP A 29 -1.80 15.42 3.10
CA ASP A 29 -0.49 16.03 2.84
C ASP A 29 0.35 16.15 4.12
N LEU A 30 1.32 15.25 4.23
CA LEU A 30 2.22 15.16 5.38
C LEU A 30 3.45 16.08 5.23
N ARG A 31 3.45 17.02 4.28
CA ARG A 31 4.56 17.98 4.17
C ARG A 31 4.54 19.03 5.28
N SER A 32 3.38 19.22 5.91
CA SER A 32 3.17 20.15 7.02
C SER A 32 3.66 19.60 8.37
N THR A 33 3.90 18.29 8.50
CA THR A 33 4.47 17.67 9.70
C THR A 33 5.99 17.83 9.74
N PRO A 34 6.58 17.90 10.95
CA PRO A 34 8.03 18.02 11.11
C PRO A 34 8.79 16.94 10.34
N ASN A 35 9.93 17.33 9.79
CA ASN A 35 10.72 16.47 8.93
C ASN A 35 11.79 15.77 9.78
N PRO A 36 11.94 14.43 9.69
CA PRO A 36 12.94 13.75 10.49
C PRO A 36 14.37 14.27 10.24
N PRO A 37 15.27 14.21 11.24
CA PRO A 37 16.65 14.62 11.13
C PRO A 37 17.33 14.05 9.88
N LYS A 38 18.15 14.87 9.22
CA LYS A 38 18.84 14.47 7.98
C LYS A 38 19.63 13.18 8.15
N ALA A 39 20.37 13.05 9.25
CA ALA A 39 21.16 11.84 9.53
C ALA A 39 20.30 10.57 9.54
N LEU A 40 19.10 10.61 10.15
CA LEU A 40 18.15 9.49 10.13
C LEU A 40 17.60 9.25 8.73
N ARG A 41 17.25 10.32 8.02
CA ARG A 41 16.71 10.22 6.66
C ARG A 41 17.70 9.58 5.69
N ASP A 42 18.99 9.85 5.82
CA ASP A 42 20.00 9.37 4.88
C ASP A 42 20.22 7.85 4.96
N VAL A 43 20.07 7.26 6.16
CA VAL A 43 20.32 5.84 6.40
C VAL A 43 19.07 4.97 6.48
N SER A 44 17.90 5.57 6.68
CA SER A 44 16.64 4.84 6.91
C SER A 44 15.47 5.41 6.11
N ASP A 45 14.41 4.60 6.01
CA ASP A 45 13.09 4.98 5.50
C ASP A 45 12.01 4.90 6.59
N GLY A 46 10.78 5.28 6.25
CA GLY A 46 9.67 5.34 7.20
C GLY A 46 9.25 3.99 7.81
N ARG A 47 9.76 2.85 7.33
CA ARG A 47 9.56 1.54 7.97
C ARG A 47 10.47 1.33 9.17
N SER A 48 11.52 2.14 9.32
CA SER A 48 12.45 2.00 10.44
C SER A 48 11.85 2.50 11.75
N LYS A 49 12.02 1.72 12.82
CA LYS A 49 11.58 2.08 14.18
C LYS A 49 12.05 3.47 14.59
N ARG A 50 13.33 3.80 14.33
CA ARG A 50 13.93 5.12 14.66
C ARG A 50 13.21 6.30 14.02
N ILE A 51 12.78 6.18 12.75
CA ILE A 51 12.04 7.27 12.08
C ILE A 51 10.62 7.37 12.63
N ARG A 52 9.97 6.23 12.91
CA ARG A 52 8.60 6.23 13.44
C ARG A 52 8.55 6.81 14.84
N GLU A 53 9.44 6.39 15.74
CA GLU A 53 9.52 6.93 17.11
C GLU A 53 9.76 8.45 17.11
N HIS A 54 10.66 8.93 16.26
CA HIS A 54 10.91 10.36 16.13
C HIS A 54 9.66 11.13 15.65
N LEU A 55 8.92 10.59 14.68
CA LEU A 55 7.70 11.23 14.20
C LEU A 55 6.56 11.14 15.21
N LEU A 56 6.44 10.04 15.96
CA LEU A 56 5.44 9.88 17.02
C LEU A 56 5.69 10.80 18.22
N ALA A 57 6.93 11.26 18.43
CA ALA A 57 7.22 12.28 19.43
C ALA A 57 6.67 13.67 19.07
N GLU A 58 6.28 13.89 17.80
CA GLU A 58 5.79 15.18 17.32
C GLU A 58 4.25 15.27 17.47
N PRO A 59 3.73 16.21 18.30
CA PRO A 59 2.29 16.29 18.56
C PRO A 59 1.44 16.52 17.31
N LYS A 60 1.98 17.24 16.31
CA LYS A 60 1.29 17.48 15.04
C LYS A 60 1.11 16.19 14.22
N PHE A 61 2.05 15.26 14.34
CA PHE A 61 1.98 13.99 13.62
C PHE A 61 0.97 13.05 14.28
N THR A 62 0.96 12.97 15.62
CA THR A 62 -0.01 12.14 16.37
C THR A 62 -1.43 12.67 16.24
N ALA A 63 -1.64 13.98 16.37
CA ALA A 63 -2.96 14.60 16.19
C ALA A 63 -3.51 14.37 14.77
N MET A 64 -2.64 14.38 13.76
CA MET A 64 -3.05 14.06 12.39
C MET A 64 -3.37 12.57 12.22
N LEU A 65 -2.62 11.67 12.85
CA LEU A 65 -2.95 10.24 12.83
C LEU A 65 -4.34 9.97 13.42
N GLU A 66 -4.64 10.57 14.58
CA GLU A 66 -5.93 10.41 15.26
C GLU A 66 -7.08 11.00 14.43
N ALA A 67 -6.91 12.19 13.86
CA ALA A 67 -7.94 12.81 13.01
C ALA A 67 -8.23 11.95 11.77
N VAL A 68 -7.19 11.43 11.11
CA VAL A 68 -7.34 10.56 9.95
C VAL A 68 -7.98 9.22 10.32
N GLU A 69 -7.62 8.64 11.47
CA GLU A 69 -8.24 7.42 11.97
C GLU A 69 -9.76 7.56 12.09
N GLN A 70 -10.22 8.65 12.72
CA GLN A 70 -11.66 8.92 12.85
C GLN A 70 -12.35 9.15 11.50
N GLU A 71 -11.71 9.88 10.58
CA GLU A 71 -12.26 10.14 9.25
C GLU A 71 -12.38 8.86 8.42
N VAL A 72 -11.38 7.97 8.48
CA VAL A 72 -11.41 6.67 7.81
C VAL A 72 -12.53 5.79 8.38
N LEU A 73 -12.70 5.76 9.71
CA LEU A 73 -13.78 5.01 10.36
C LEU A 73 -15.15 5.48 9.88
N SER A 74 -15.39 6.79 9.93
CA SER A 74 -16.64 7.40 9.50
C SER A 74 -16.92 7.13 8.01
N THR A 75 -15.93 7.36 7.15
CA THR A 75 -16.07 7.22 5.70
C THR A 75 -16.34 5.78 5.29
N MET A 76 -15.65 4.81 5.88
CA MET A 76 -15.86 3.39 5.59
C MET A 76 -17.26 2.95 6.04
N ASN A 77 -17.70 3.35 7.23
CA ASN A 77 -19.03 3.01 7.72
C ASN A 77 -20.13 3.56 6.82
N SER A 78 -20.00 4.79 6.32
CA SER A 78 -20.92 5.35 5.33
C SER A 78 -20.93 4.53 4.04
N LYS A 79 -19.76 4.18 3.49
CA LYS A 79 -19.67 3.34 2.29
C LYS A 79 -20.28 1.94 2.48
N ILE A 80 -20.12 1.35 3.67
CA ILE A 80 -20.74 0.05 4.00
C ILE A 80 -22.25 0.20 4.07
N ALA A 81 -22.76 1.24 4.74
CA ALA A 81 -24.20 1.49 4.83
C ALA A 81 -24.83 1.73 3.46
N ASP A 82 -24.18 2.51 2.59
CA ASP A 82 -24.63 2.77 1.22
C ASP A 82 -24.66 1.47 0.40
N PHE A 83 -23.63 0.62 0.54
CA PHE A 83 -23.57 -0.68 -0.13
C PHE A 83 -24.68 -1.62 0.34
N VAL A 84 -24.96 -1.68 1.65
CA VAL A 84 -26.05 -2.50 2.18
C VAL A 84 -27.40 -1.99 1.68
N ALA A 85 -27.63 -0.68 1.73
CA ALA A 85 -28.89 -0.07 1.29
C ALA A 85 -29.17 -0.30 -0.20
N SER A 86 -28.15 -0.28 -1.07
CA SER A 86 -28.32 -0.55 -2.50
C SER A 86 -28.68 -2.01 -2.80
N HIS A 87 -28.22 -2.96 -1.97
CA HIS A 87 -28.46 -4.40 -2.16
C HIS A 87 -29.71 -4.92 -1.45
N THR A 88 -30.30 -4.17 -0.49
CA THR A 88 -31.55 -4.56 0.17
C THR A 88 -32.81 -4.19 -0.63
N ASN A 89 -32.70 -3.41 -1.71
CA ASN A 89 -33.85 -2.98 -2.53
C ASN A 89 -34.22 -3.99 -3.65
N ASP A 90 -33.55 -5.14 -3.73
CA ASP A 90 -33.75 -6.15 -4.80
C ASP A 90 -34.75 -7.28 -4.43
N GLU A 91 -35.70 -7.03 -3.54
CA GLU A 91 -36.85 -7.93 -3.34
C GLU A 91 -38.16 -7.13 -3.21
N PRO A 92 -39.10 -7.34 -4.15
CA PRO A 92 -40.38 -7.88 -3.74
C PRO A 92 -40.79 -9.13 -4.55
N ILE A 93 -40.90 -10.26 -3.85
CA ILE A 93 -41.96 -11.28 -3.91
C ILE A 93 -42.58 -11.54 -5.30
N SER A 94 -42.32 -12.72 -5.87
CA SER A 94 -43.40 -13.48 -6.51
C SER A 94 -43.48 -14.89 -5.93
N ALA A 95 -44.53 -15.09 -5.13
CA ALA A 95 -45.01 -16.39 -4.74
C ALA A 95 -45.46 -17.16 -5.98
N PHE A 96 -44.72 -18.17 -6.41
CA PHE A 96 -45.25 -19.22 -7.28
C PHE A 96 -44.67 -20.59 -6.92
N ARG A 97 -45.53 -21.33 -6.21
CA ARG A 97 -45.86 -22.77 -6.31
C ARG A 97 -44.73 -23.81 -6.41
N GLN A 98 -44.78 -24.71 -5.43
CA GLN A 98 -44.34 -26.11 -5.52
C GLN A 98 -44.87 -26.76 -6.82
N ASP A 99 -43.99 -27.44 -7.57
CA ASP A 99 -44.17 -28.84 -7.94
C ASP A 99 -42.90 -29.45 -8.58
N GLU A 100 -42.50 -30.58 -8.02
CA GLU A 100 -41.79 -31.76 -8.57
C GLU A 100 -40.52 -31.67 -9.46
N ALA A 101 -39.49 -32.38 -9.00
CA ALA A 101 -38.39 -32.94 -9.79
C ALA A 101 -38.81 -34.29 -10.43
N PRO A 102 -37.94 -35.14 -11.02
CA PRO A 102 -36.71 -34.95 -11.82
C PRO A 102 -36.77 -35.75 -13.16
N GLN A 103 -35.94 -35.45 -14.18
CA GLN A 103 -35.50 -36.49 -15.14
C GLN A 103 -34.06 -36.29 -15.65
N GLU A 104 -33.32 -37.39 -15.53
CA GLU A 104 -31.97 -37.66 -16.02
C GLU A 104 -31.87 -37.61 -17.55
N LYS A 105 -30.67 -37.32 -18.08
CA LYS A 105 -30.04 -38.17 -19.11
C LYS A 105 -28.55 -37.86 -19.31
N MET A 106 -27.77 -38.93 -19.18
CA MET A 106 -26.40 -39.15 -19.62
C MET A 106 -26.20 -38.86 -21.12
N VAL A 107 -25.04 -38.32 -21.50
CA VAL A 107 -24.24 -38.80 -22.64
C VAL A 107 -22.75 -38.55 -22.36
N GLU A 108 -21.93 -39.61 -22.40
CA GLU A 108 -20.47 -39.58 -22.49
C GLU A 108 -20.03 -39.37 -23.96
N GLU A 109 -18.88 -38.76 -24.23
CA GLU A 109 -17.69 -39.47 -24.75
C GLU A 109 -16.51 -38.54 -25.11
N ALA A 110 -15.35 -39.17 -25.19
CA ALA A 110 -14.00 -38.65 -25.22
C ALA A 110 -13.59 -37.85 -26.46
N GLY A 111 -12.61 -36.96 -26.28
CA GLY A 111 -11.89 -36.25 -27.34
C GLY A 111 -10.49 -35.86 -26.89
N ASP A 112 -9.52 -36.45 -27.56
CA ASP A 112 -8.07 -36.49 -27.32
C ASP A 112 -7.32 -35.17 -27.65
N GLY A 113 -6.23 -34.93 -26.93
CA GLY A 113 -5.03 -34.20 -27.35
C GLY A 113 -5.10 -32.70 -27.74
N VAL A 114 -4.43 -31.84 -26.96
CA VAL A 114 -3.20 -31.10 -27.35
C VAL A 114 -2.83 -30.12 -26.21
N VAL A 115 -1.65 -30.35 -25.63
CA VAL A 115 -0.98 -29.44 -24.71
C VAL A 115 -0.40 -28.26 -25.48
N GLN A 116 -0.88 -27.04 -25.21
CA GLN A 116 -0.13 -25.82 -25.55
C GLN A 116 -0.03 -24.92 -24.32
N ASP A 117 1.20 -24.85 -23.86
CA ASP A 117 1.72 -24.06 -22.76
C ASP A 117 1.47 -22.56 -23.03
N LEU A 118 0.41 -22.03 -22.41
CA LEU A 118 0.15 -20.60 -22.30
C LEU A 118 0.28 -20.25 -20.83
N ILE A 119 1.39 -19.60 -20.52
CA ILE A 119 1.65 -18.91 -19.25
C ILE A 119 0.47 -17.98 -18.98
N ARG A 120 -0.44 -18.46 -18.13
CA ARG A 120 -1.58 -17.73 -17.63
C ARG A 120 -1.07 -16.79 -16.54
N GLU A 121 -0.84 -15.55 -16.92
CA GLU A 121 -0.85 -14.42 -15.98
C GLU A 121 -2.05 -14.63 -15.03
N PRO A 122 -1.86 -14.65 -13.70
CA PRO A 122 -2.98 -14.73 -12.78
C PRO A 122 -3.71 -13.38 -12.80
N SER A 123 -4.56 -13.19 -13.82
CA SER A 123 -5.67 -12.26 -13.78
C SER A 123 -6.58 -12.74 -12.66
N THR A 124 -6.35 -12.20 -11.46
CA THR A 124 -7.24 -12.31 -10.31
C THR A 124 -8.50 -11.48 -10.58
N GLU A 125 -9.25 -11.86 -11.62
CA GLU A 125 -10.63 -11.47 -11.78
C GLU A 125 -11.45 -12.52 -11.03
N THR A 126 -11.41 -12.42 -9.70
CA THR A 126 -12.39 -13.10 -8.87
C THR A 126 -13.70 -12.35 -9.08
N SER A 127 -14.52 -12.88 -9.99
CA SER A 127 -15.95 -12.58 -10.07
C SER A 127 -16.58 -12.98 -8.73
N GLY A 128 -16.67 -12.03 -7.81
CA GLY A 128 -17.22 -12.19 -6.46
C GLY A 128 -17.65 -10.81 -5.98
N SER A 129 -18.86 -10.74 -5.42
CA SER A 129 -19.53 -9.54 -4.88
C SER A 129 -18.56 -8.37 -4.60
N GLU A 130 -18.73 -7.26 -5.32
CA GLU A 130 -17.86 -6.09 -5.24
C GLU A 130 -17.68 -5.66 -3.78
N ALA A 131 -16.52 -5.94 -3.20
CA ALA A 131 -16.22 -5.56 -1.83
C ALA A 131 -16.20 -4.03 -1.71
N THR A 132 -16.72 -3.49 -0.60
CA THR A 132 -16.59 -2.06 -0.30
C THR A 132 -15.12 -1.69 -0.13
N VAL A 133 -14.56 -0.93 -1.08
CA VAL A 133 -13.16 -0.50 -1.04
C VAL A 133 -13.04 0.98 -0.64
N LEU A 134 -12.21 1.28 0.36
CA LEU A 134 -11.77 2.64 0.72
C LEU A 134 -10.26 2.79 0.50
N ARG A 135 -9.87 3.76 -0.31
CA ARG A 135 -8.47 4.07 -0.65
C ARG A 135 -8.04 5.36 0.03
N VAL A 136 -6.98 5.28 0.81
CA VAL A 136 -6.41 6.42 1.55
C VAL A 136 -5.01 6.72 1.03
N GLY A 137 -4.79 7.93 0.51
CA GLY A 137 -3.52 8.38 -0.02
C GLY A 137 -2.80 9.34 0.93
N CYS A 138 -1.69 8.90 1.50
CA CYS A 138 -0.81 9.72 2.33
C CYS A 138 0.41 10.16 1.51
N LYS A 139 0.54 11.46 1.24
CA LYS A 139 1.64 12.00 0.44
C LYS A 139 2.67 12.76 1.28
N CYS A 140 3.94 12.60 0.94
CA CYS A 140 5.00 13.52 1.35
C CYS A 140 5.81 13.96 0.13
N ALA A 141 6.96 14.62 0.33
CA ALA A 141 7.76 15.12 -0.79
C ALA A 141 8.19 14.01 -1.75
N LEU A 142 8.92 13.00 -1.24
CA LEU A 142 9.50 11.91 -2.03
C LEU A 142 8.86 10.54 -1.78
N GLY A 143 7.93 10.42 -0.83
CA GLY A 143 7.26 9.16 -0.54
C GLY A 143 8.04 8.14 0.27
N HIS A 144 9.13 8.53 0.96
CA HIS A 144 10.04 7.57 1.61
C HIS A 144 10.04 7.60 3.14
N HIS A 145 9.65 8.72 3.76
CA HIS A 145 9.82 8.93 5.21
C HIS A 145 8.47 9.12 5.89
N ARG A 146 7.98 10.37 5.93
CA ARG A 146 6.76 10.75 6.64
C ARG A 146 5.54 9.94 6.22
N SER A 147 5.29 9.81 4.91
CA SER A 147 4.13 9.05 4.43
C SER A 147 4.22 7.55 4.67
N VAL A 148 5.41 6.97 4.57
CA VAL A 148 5.62 5.55 4.85
C VAL A 148 5.40 5.29 6.34
N ALA A 149 6.02 6.08 7.21
CA ALA A 149 5.85 5.98 8.65
C ALA A 149 4.38 6.18 9.06
N PHE A 150 3.72 7.21 8.53
CA PHE A 150 2.33 7.50 8.83
C PHE A 150 1.41 6.34 8.45
N VAL A 151 1.59 5.78 7.25
CA VAL A 151 0.79 4.62 6.80
C VAL A 151 1.08 3.37 7.64
N SER A 152 2.33 3.13 8.04
CA SER A 152 2.67 2.01 8.92
C SER A 152 2.01 2.13 10.29
N GLU A 153 2.01 3.33 10.88
CA GLU A 153 1.35 3.58 12.17
C GLU A 153 -0.18 3.57 12.06
N LEU A 154 -0.73 4.11 10.97
CA LEU A 154 -2.17 4.07 10.70
C LEU A 154 -2.66 2.63 10.50
N ALA A 155 -1.90 1.78 9.81
CA ALA A 155 -2.25 0.37 9.63
C ALA A 155 -2.20 -0.45 10.94
N ALA A 156 -1.39 -0.02 11.90
CA ALA A 156 -1.26 -0.66 13.21
C ALA A 156 -2.38 -0.28 14.20
N ARG A 157 -3.28 0.63 13.82
CA ARG A 157 -4.46 1.00 14.62
C ARG A 157 -5.44 -0.18 14.74
N PRO A 158 -6.27 -0.22 15.79
CA PRO A 158 -7.22 -1.30 16.03
C PRO A 158 -8.45 -1.18 15.11
N TRP A 159 -8.26 -1.41 13.81
CA TRP A 159 -9.36 -1.47 12.85
C TRP A 159 -10.32 -2.63 13.16
N PRO A 160 -11.62 -2.51 12.78
CA PRO A 160 -12.57 -3.61 12.87
C PRO A 160 -12.02 -4.90 12.25
N LYS A 161 -12.25 -6.04 12.90
CA LYS A 161 -11.66 -7.34 12.49
C LYS A 161 -12.23 -7.83 11.16
N GLU A 162 -13.38 -7.30 10.79
CA GLU A 162 -14.10 -7.58 9.55
C GLU A 162 -13.49 -6.82 8.36
N TRP A 163 -12.54 -5.91 8.58
CA TRP A 163 -11.90 -5.15 7.51
C TRP A 163 -10.57 -5.79 7.10
N GLU A 164 -10.36 -5.93 5.80
CA GLU A 164 -9.07 -6.27 5.25
C GLU A 164 -8.22 -5.00 5.07
N VAL A 165 -7.11 -4.89 5.80
CA VAL A 165 -6.20 -3.73 5.70
C VAL A 165 -5.01 -4.07 4.81
N ARG A 166 -4.82 -3.31 3.73
CA ARG A 166 -3.71 -3.44 2.77
C ARG A 166 -2.82 -2.20 2.80
N ILE A 167 -1.50 -2.40 2.80
CA ILE A 167 -0.49 -1.34 2.83
C ILE A 167 0.29 -1.34 1.51
N ILE A 168 0.33 -0.21 0.82
CA ILE A 168 1.07 -0.06 -0.43
C ILE A 168 2.02 1.14 -0.36
N HIS A 169 3.33 0.88 -0.49
CA HIS A 169 4.35 1.91 -0.49
C HIS A 169 4.93 2.12 -1.89
N ARG A 170 4.41 3.11 -2.63
CA ARG A 170 4.72 3.30 -4.06
C ARG A 170 6.21 3.56 -4.34
N ASP A 171 6.86 4.40 -3.54
CA ASP A 171 8.16 4.94 -3.90
C ASP A 171 9.36 4.24 -3.22
N LEU A 172 9.14 3.28 -2.32
CA LEU A 172 10.23 2.62 -1.58
C LEU A 172 11.18 1.79 -2.46
N ALA A 173 10.70 1.25 -3.58
CA ALA A 173 11.52 0.48 -4.52
C ALA A 173 12.45 1.38 -5.35
N LYS A 174 12.21 2.69 -5.41
CA LYS A 174 13.01 3.62 -6.21
C LYS A 174 14.30 3.94 -5.46
N LYS A 175 15.40 3.35 -5.94
CA LYS A 175 16.76 3.63 -5.44
C LYS A 175 17.01 5.14 -5.45
N ARG A 176 17.43 5.71 -4.31
CA ARG A 176 17.74 7.15 -4.25
C ARG A 176 18.98 7.43 -5.09
N ALA A 177 18.89 8.41 -5.99
CA ALA A 177 20.05 8.93 -6.74
C ALA A 177 21.22 9.38 -5.82
N GLY A 178 20.96 9.68 -4.55
CA GLY A 178 21.99 10.03 -3.56
C GLY A 178 22.91 8.89 -3.14
N SER A 179 22.50 7.63 -3.26
CA SER A 179 23.36 6.48 -2.94
C SER A 179 24.51 6.35 -3.93
N GLU A 180 24.22 6.57 -5.22
CA GLU A 180 25.21 6.63 -6.31
C GLU A 180 26.26 7.71 -6.03
N ARG A 181 25.81 8.93 -5.74
CA ARG A 181 26.68 10.09 -5.50
C ARG A 181 27.53 9.94 -4.23
N SER A 182 26.98 9.31 -3.20
CA SER A 182 27.73 9.01 -1.97
C SER A 182 28.83 7.97 -2.23
N ARG A 183 28.52 6.91 -3.01
CA ARG A 183 29.50 5.92 -3.45
C ARG A 183 30.59 6.53 -4.31
N GLN A 184 30.23 7.40 -5.25
CA GLN A 184 31.19 8.17 -6.04
C GLN A 184 32.07 9.05 -5.15
N LYS A 185 31.49 9.80 -4.20
CA LYS A 185 32.31 10.62 -3.30
C LYS A 185 33.27 9.79 -2.44
N ALA A 186 32.84 8.62 -1.97
CA ALA A 186 33.69 7.69 -1.24
C ALA A 186 34.83 7.14 -2.11
N SER A 187 34.55 6.73 -3.35
CA SER A 187 35.57 6.22 -4.27
C SER A 187 36.59 7.30 -4.64
N TRP A 188 36.15 8.54 -4.87
CA TRP A 188 37.05 9.67 -5.12
C TRP A 188 37.95 9.98 -3.92
N LYS A 189 37.43 9.90 -2.69
CA LYS A 189 38.22 10.12 -1.48
C LYS A 189 39.25 9.01 -1.25
N ALA A 190 38.88 7.76 -1.49
CA ALA A 190 39.79 6.62 -1.42
C ALA A 190 40.93 6.73 -2.46
N LYS A 191 40.61 7.07 -3.71
CA LYS A 191 41.61 7.21 -4.79
C LYS A 191 42.64 8.30 -4.49
N ARG A 192 42.23 9.41 -3.86
CA ARG A 192 43.13 10.51 -3.47
C ARG A 192 44.02 10.16 -2.27
N GLN A 193 43.59 9.24 -1.40
CA GLN A 193 44.42 8.75 -0.29
C GLN A 193 45.47 7.76 -0.80
N GLN A 194 45.11 6.91 -1.77
CA GLN A 194 46.05 5.98 -2.42
C GLN A 194 47.19 6.75 -3.09
N SER A 195 46.87 7.75 -3.93
CA SER A 195 47.90 8.52 -4.66
C SER A 195 48.87 9.26 -3.74
N LYS A 196 48.41 9.66 -2.54
CA LYS A 196 49.25 10.37 -1.58
C LYS A 196 50.22 9.43 -0.86
N ALA A 197 49.84 8.17 -0.63
CA ALA A 197 50.72 7.17 -0.05
C ALA A 197 51.81 6.73 -1.04
N ASP A 198 51.46 6.62 -2.33
CA ASP A 198 52.40 6.21 -3.38
C ASP A 198 53.49 7.28 -3.65
N ASP A 199 53.18 8.57 -3.47
CA ASP A 199 54.15 9.67 -3.60
C ASP A 199 55.16 9.73 -2.43
N ASP A 200 54.76 9.32 -1.21
CA ASP A 200 55.62 9.36 -0.02
C ASP A 200 56.66 8.22 -0.01
N ASP A 201 56.39 7.08 -0.67
CA ASP A 201 57.33 5.93 -0.76
C ASP A 201 58.48 6.18 -1.76
N HIS A 202 58.31 7.11 -2.70
CA HIS A 202 59.29 7.37 -3.76
C HIS A 202 60.42 8.35 -3.36
N PHE A 203 60.42 8.84 -2.11
CA PHE A 203 61.40 9.83 -1.60
C PHE A 203 62.40 9.25 -0.57
N LEU A 204 62.33 7.95 -0.27
CA LEU A 204 63.23 7.27 0.70
C LEU A 204 64.21 6.26 0.06
N GLY A 205 64.36 6.29 -1.27
CA GLY A 205 65.30 5.43 -2.04
C GLY A 205 66.56 6.15 -2.49
#